data_AF-A0A1I2PNC3-F1
#
_entry.id   AF-A0A1I2PNC3-F1
#
_cell.length_a   1.000
_cell.length_b   1.000
_cell.length_c   1.000
_cell.angle_alpha   90.00
_cell.angle_beta   90.00
_cell.angle_gamma   90.00
#
_symmetry.space_group_name_H-M   'P 1'
#
loop_
_entity.id
_entity.type
_entity.pdbx_description
1 polymer ?
#
loop_
_entity_poly.entity_id
_entity_poly.type
_entity_poly.pdbx_seq_one_letter_code
_entity_poly.pdbx_strand_id
1 'polypeptide(L)'
;MLLETELAKFWEWAGMTPETYPENRGLGEWETEYTDWEALYKAAKEVVVQLNTEFNHDLAQQLVYALAIDNESGQVLAIVEEKLESKLRFVKKAVNSNQPQAKWQIAELLGNVDVENREQILLNLINRNDDKYIKRRALLSLSKVNHPKAVEVAQKFLKDTDPFLKLVSKEITKKKV
;
A
#
# COMPACT_ATOMS: atom_id res chain seq x y z
N MET A 1 -11.27 21.07 1.57
CA MET A 1 -9.87 21.56 1.59
C MET A 1 -9.10 20.66 0.65
N LEU A 2 -8.31 21.20 -0.29
CA LEU A 2 -7.70 20.38 -1.35
C LEU A 2 -6.59 19.49 -0.77
N LEU A 3 -6.59 18.20 -1.12
CA LEU A 3 -5.57 17.26 -0.67
C LEU A 3 -4.16 17.68 -1.12
N GLU A 4 -4.05 18.30 -2.30
CA GLU A 4 -2.83 18.93 -2.78
C GLU A 4 -2.22 19.92 -1.78
N THR A 5 -3.07 20.74 -1.14
CA THR A 5 -2.62 21.74 -0.15
C THR A 5 -2.08 21.07 1.11
N GLU A 6 -2.75 20.03 1.61
CA GLU A 6 -2.30 19.31 2.81
C GLU A 6 -1.04 18.49 2.54
N LEU A 7 -0.92 17.89 1.35
CA LEU A 7 0.31 17.25 0.92
C LEU A 7 1.46 18.26 0.82
N ALA A 8 1.22 19.44 0.26
CA ALA A 8 2.26 20.47 0.16
C ALA A 8 2.83 20.87 1.53
N LYS A 9 1.96 21.01 2.55
CA LYS A 9 2.39 21.26 3.93
C LYS A 9 3.23 20.11 4.49
N PHE A 10 2.81 18.86 4.27
CA PHE A 10 3.60 17.71 4.72
C PHE A 10 4.99 17.71 4.06
N TRP A 11 5.05 17.95 2.75
CA TRP A 11 6.30 17.98 2.00
C TRP A 11 7.24 19.12 2.43
N GLU A 12 6.68 20.30 2.71
CA GLU A 12 7.42 21.43 3.27
C GLU A 12 8.00 21.08 4.65
N TRP A 13 7.17 20.51 5.54
CA TRP A 13 7.60 20.08 6.87
C TRP A 13 8.69 19.00 6.81
N ALA A 14 8.53 18.01 5.93
CA ALA A 14 9.49 16.92 5.76
C ALA A 14 10.78 17.36 5.05
N GLY A 15 10.79 18.52 4.38
CA GLY A 15 11.89 18.94 3.50
C GLY A 15 12.10 17.98 2.33
N MET A 16 11.02 17.39 1.81
CA MET A 16 11.05 16.36 0.74
C MET A 16 10.00 16.65 -0.34
N THR A 17 10.06 15.91 -1.44
CA THR A 17 8.98 15.84 -2.43
C THR A 17 8.50 14.39 -2.59
N PRO A 18 7.36 14.13 -3.24
CA PRO A 18 6.94 12.77 -3.56
C PRO A 18 7.99 11.98 -4.36
N GLU A 19 8.81 12.64 -5.17
CA GLU A 19 9.85 12.02 -5.98
C GLU A 19 11.04 11.59 -5.13
N THR A 20 11.45 12.42 -4.15
CA THR A 20 12.60 12.13 -3.29
C THR A 20 12.24 11.23 -2.11
N TYR A 21 10.97 11.21 -1.69
CA TYR A 21 10.51 10.49 -0.51
C TYR A 21 10.84 8.98 -0.55
N PRO A 22 10.58 8.21 -1.63
CA PRO A 22 10.90 6.78 -1.68
C PRO A 22 12.37 6.44 -1.36
N GLU A 23 13.30 7.31 -1.75
CA GLU A 23 14.74 7.11 -1.57
C GLU A 23 15.26 7.72 -0.25
N ASN A 24 14.71 8.88 0.14
CA ASN A 24 15.23 9.68 1.26
C ASN A 24 14.44 9.52 2.57
N ARG A 25 13.29 8.83 2.56
CA ARG A 25 12.45 8.63 3.75
C ARG A 25 13.23 8.07 4.94
N GLY A 26 14.21 7.19 4.68
CA GLY A 26 14.92 6.49 5.74
C GLY A 26 14.06 5.48 6.49
N LEU A 27 14.48 5.13 7.71
CA LEU A 27 13.86 4.12 8.57
C LEU A 27 13.04 4.77 9.69
N GLY A 28 12.18 3.98 10.34
CA GLY A 28 11.34 4.42 11.46
C GLY A 28 10.02 5.05 11.01
N GLU A 29 9.32 5.68 11.95
CA GLU A 29 7.93 6.15 11.84
C GLU A 29 7.84 7.67 12.10
N TRP A 30 8.85 8.43 11.67
CA TRP A 30 8.97 9.87 11.96
C TRP A 30 7.83 10.69 11.36
N GLU A 31 7.11 10.19 10.35
CA GLU A 31 5.93 10.86 9.81
C GLU A 31 4.82 11.03 10.85
N THR A 32 4.82 10.20 11.91
CA THR A 32 3.90 10.34 13.05
C THR A 32 4.11 11.64 13.84
N GLU A 33 5.25 12.32 13.67
CA GLU A 33 5.54 13.61 14.29
C GLU A 33 4.87 14.79 13.54
N TYR A 34 4.33 14.57 12.34
CA TYR A 34 3.56 15.59 11.62
C TYR A 34 2.26 15.90 12.36
N THR A 35 1.95 17.17 12.60
CA THR A 35 0.84 17.55 13.48
C THR A 35 -0.49 17.74 12.77
N ASP A 36 -0.50 17.94 11.45
CA ASP A 36 -1.71 18.32 10.70
C ASP A 36 -2.40 17.12 10.02
N TRP A 37 -2.19 15.90 10.54
CA TRP A 37 -2.79 14.67 10.02
C TRP A 37 -4.31 14.73 9.88
N GLU A 38 -5.02 15.33 10.84
CA GLU A 38 -6.48 15.43 10.80
C GLU A 38 -6.99 16.19 9.57
N ALA A 39 -6.29 17.27 9.19
CA ALA A 39 -6.64 18.03 7.99
C ALA A 39 -6.39 17.21 6.72
N LEU A 40 -5.27 16.48 6.68
CA LEU A 40 -4.91 15.58 5.59
C LEU A 40 -5.93 14.45 5.43
N TYR A 41 -6.34 13.79 6.52
CA TYR A 41 -7.34 12.72 6.49
C TYR A 41 -8.71 13.20 6.03
N LYS A 42 -9.11 14.40 6.47
CA LYS A 42 -10.34 15.04 5.98
C LYS A 42 -10.27 15.28 4.46
N ALA A 43 -9.16 15.82 3.96
CA ALA A 43 -8.97 16.05 2.54
C ALA A 43 -8.91 14.73 1.73
N ALA A 44 -8.29 13.69 2.26
CA ALA A 44 -8.27 12.35 1.65
C ALA A 44 -9.68 11.74 1.54
N LYS A 45 -10.52 11.93 2.57
CA LYS A 45 -11.94 11.56 2.53
C LYS A 45 -12.69 12.29 1.43
N GLU A 46 -12.50 13.60 1.31
CA GLU A 46 -13.11 14.43 0.26
C GLU A 46 -12.66 13.97 -1.14
N VAL A 47 -11.41 13.55 -1.31
CA VAL A 47 -10.90 12.97 -2.57
C VAL A 47 -11.56 11.63 -2.90
N VAL A 48 -11.74 10.73 -1.93
CA VAL A 48 -12.44 9.45 -2.18
C VAL A 48 -13.87 9.67 -2.63
N VAL A 49 -14.59 10.63 -2.04
CA VAL A 49 -15.95 11.01 -2.48
C VAL A 49 -15.96 11.50 -3.93
N GLN A 50 -14.98 12.31 -4.33
CA GLN A 50 -14.84 12.77 -5.70
C GLN A 50 -14.54 11.61 -6.67
N LEU A 51 -13.63 10.70 -6.30
CA LEU A 51 -13.29 9.53 -7.12
C LEU A 51 -14.46 8.56 -7.33
N ASN A 52 -15.40 8.47 -6.38
CA ASN A 52 -16.64 7.71 -6.55
C ASN A 52 -17.60 8.37 -7.56
N THR A 53 -17.53 9.69 -7.71
CA THR A 53 -18.37 10.42 -8.67
C THR A 53 -17.77 10.35 -10.07
N GLU A 54 -16.48 10.68 -10.20
CA GLU A 54 -15.74 10.65 -11.45
C GLU A 54 -14.28 10.33 -11.16
N PHE A 55 -13.75 9.31 -11.85
CA PHE A 55 -12.36 8.91 -11.62
C PHE A 55 -11.40 9.93 -12.23
N ASN A 56 -10.73 10.69 -11.37
CA ASN A 56 -9.70 11.65 -11.74
C ASN A 56 -8.30 11.10 -11.43
N HIS A 57 -7.40 11.12 -12.43
CA HIS A 57 -6.06 10.56 -12.30
C HIS A 57 -5.15 11.36 -11.35
N ASP A 58 -5.28 12.68 -11.29
CA ASP A 58 -4.46 13.54 -10.43
C ASP A 58 -4.87 13.40 -8.97
N LEU A 59 -6.18 13.39 -8.69
CA LEU A 59 -6.71 13.11 -7.35
C LEU A 59 -6.30 11.71 -6.87
N ALA A 60 -6.37 10.71 -7.75
CA ALA A 60 -5.90 9.38 -7.42
C ALA A 60 -4.37 9.35 -7.17
N GLN A 61 -3.58 10.20 -7.82
CA GLN A 61 -2.14 10.31 -7.55
C GLN A 61 -1.87 10.97 -6.20
N GLN A 62 -2.59 12.03 -5.86
CA GLN A 62 -2.53 12.66 -4.54
C GLN A 62 -2.88 11.66 -3.44
N LEU A 63 -3.93 10.85 -3.64
CA LEU A 63 -4.31 9.81 -2.69
C LEU A 63 -3.24 8.71 -2.55
N VAL A 64 -2.51 8.38 -3.63
CA VAL A 64 -1.34 7.47 -3.54
C VAL A 64 -0.23 8.08 -2.67
N TYR A 65 0.03 9.38 -2.79
CA TYR A 65 1.01 10.05 -1.94
C TYR A 65 0.58 10.09 -0.48
N ALA A 66 -0.68 10.44 -0.22
CA ALA A 66 -1.27 10.41 1.12
C ALA A 66 -1.17 9.01 1.74
N LEU A 67 -1.46 7.97 0.96
CA LEU A 67 -1.31 6.58 1.39
C LEU A 67 0.17 6.26 1.72
N ALA A 68 1.11 6.73 0.90
CA ALA A 68 2.53 6.46 1.12
C ALA A 68 3.08 7.09 2.41
N ILE A 69 2.72 8.34 2.71
CA ILE A 69 3.21 9.06 3.89
C ILE A 69 2.50 8.63 5.17
N ASP A 70 1.24 8.20 5.09
CA ASP A 70 0.52 7.56 6.19
C ASP A 70 0.96 6.09 6.31
N ASN A 71 2.26 5.90 6.50
CA ASN A 71 2.89 4.59 6.50
C ASN A 71 2.58 3.79 7.78
N GLU A 72 2.46 4.46 8.93
CA GLU A 72 2.29 3.76 10.22
C GLU A 72 0.83 3.64 10.64
N SER A 73 0.04 4.71 10.54
CA SER A 73 -1.30 4.73 11.14
C SER A 73 -2.36 4.04 10.25
N GLY A 74 -2.17 4.06 8.93
CA GLY A 74 -3.03 3.38 7.97
C GLY A 74 -4.46 3.94 7.88
N GLN A 75 -4.67 5.19 8.31
CA GLN A 75 -5.96 5.88 8.23
C GLN A 75 -6.40 6.13 6.79
N VAL A 76 -5.49 6.50 5.89
CA VAL A 76 -5.76 6.67 4.46
C VAL A 76 -6.15 5.33 3.84
N LEU A 77 -5.47 4.24 4.21
CA LEU A 77 -5.83 2.88 3.79
C LEU A 77 -7.25 2.52 4.25
N ALA A 78 -7.57 2.79 5.53
CA ALA A 78 -8.90 2.54 6.08
C ALA A 78 -9.99 3.36 5.36
N ILE A 79 -9.72 4.63 5.05
CA ILE A 79 -10.63 5.48 4.26
C ILE A 79 -10.87 4.87 2.87
N VAL A 80 -9.83 4.42 2.19
CA VAL A 80 -9.95 3.75 0.87
C VAL A 80 -10.74 2.45 0.99
N GLU A 81 -10.43 1.62 1.98
CA GLU A 81 -11.08 0.33 2.23
C GLU A 81 -12.59 0.52 2.43
N GLU A 82 -12.96 1.44 3.32
CA GLU A 82 -14.35 1.68 3.72
C GLU A 82 -15.16 2.43 2.65
N LYS A 83 -14.57 3.42 1.97
CA LYS A 83 -15.35 4.44 1.22
C LYS A 83 -15.13 4.45 -0.28
N LEU A 84 -14.03 3.94 -0.81
CA LEU A 84 -13.81 3.91 -2.25
C LEU A 84 -14.61 2.75 -2.86
N GLU A 85 -15.63 3.06 -3.66
CA GLU A 85 -16.55 2.05 -4.19
C GLU A 85 -15.87 1.19 -5.26
N SER A 86 -15.24 1.83 -6.25
CA SER A 86 -14.50 1.14 -7.32
C SER A 86 -12.99 1.23 -7.12
N LYS A 87 -12.43 0.21 -6.46
CA LYS A 87 -11.02 0.19 -6.05
C LYS A 87 -10.03 -0.14 -7.17
N LEU A 88 -10.46 -0.82 -8.24
CA LEU A 88 -9.54 -1.40 -9.25
C LEU A 88 -8.61 -0.36 -9.89
N ARG A 89 -9.14 0.80 -10.30
CA ARG A 89 -8.35 1.85 -10.95
C ARG A 89 -7.34 2.48 -9.99
N PHE A 90 -7.74 2.73 -8.75
CA PHE A 90 -6.84 3.24 -7.71
C PHE A 90 -5.75 2.22 -7.36
N VAL A 91 -6.11 0.95 -7.14
CA VAL A 91 -5.17 -0.15 -6.91
C VAL A 91 -4.13 -0.22 -8.04
N LYS A 92 -4.57 -0.22 -9.31
CA LYS A 92 -3.66 -0.24 -10.47
C LYS A 92 -2.72 0.96 -10.47
N LYS A 93 -3.19 2.14 -10.07
CA LYS A 93 -2.33 3.33 -9.99
C LYS A 93 -1.29 3.20 -8.89
N ALA A 94 -1.70 2.78 -7.70
CA ALA A 94 -0.85 2.66 -6.54
C ALA A 94 0.25 1.58 -6.71
N VAL A 95 -0.09 0.39 -7.24
CA VAL A 95 0.91 -0.68 -7.46
C VAL A 95 1.95 -0.36 -8.52
N ASN A 96 1.62 0.54 -9.46
CA ASN A 96 2.54 1.01 -10.50
C ASN A 96 3.26 2.31 -10.13
N SER A 97 3.02 2.86 -8.94
CA SER A 97 3.72 4.06 -8.48
C SER A 97 5.18 3.77 -8.11
N ASN A 98 5.95 4.83 -7.89
CA ASN A 98 7.29 4.75 -7.33
C ASN A 98 7.28 4.73 -5.78
N GLN A 99 6.14 4.55 -5.13
CA GLN A 99 5.98 4.65 -3.67
C GLN A 99 5.92 3.24 -3.02
N PRO A 100 7.03 2.73 -2.44
CA PRO A 100 7.03 1.41 -1.80
C PRO A 100 6.02 1.30 -0.66
N GLN A 101 5.82 2.40 0.09
CA GLN A 101 4.90 2.48 1.22
C GLN A 101 3.45 2.26 0.77
N ALA A 102 3.05 2.90 -0.32
CA ALA A 102 1.73 2.67 -0.91
C ALA A 102 1.59 1.23 -1.44
N LYS A 103 2.62 0.66 -2.08
CA LYS A 103 2.54 -0.70 -2.66
C LYS A 103 2.26 -1.77 -1.62
N TRP A 104 2.94 -1.74 -0.47
CA TRP A 104 2.71 -2.75 0.56
C TRP A 104 1.34 -2.60 1.22
N GLN A 105 0.85 -1.37 1.39
CA GLN A 105 -0.50 -1.10 1.90
C GLN A 105 -1.58 -1.59 0.94
N ILE A 106 -1.38 -1.44 -0.37
CA ILE A 106 -2.29 -2.00 -1.37
C ILE A 106 -2.24 -3.53 -1.37
N ALA A 107 -1.08 -4.13 -1.13
CA ALA A 107 -0.98 -5.57 -0.96
C ALA A 107 -1.86 -6.03 0.22
N GLU A 108 -1.87 -5.29 1.33
CA GLU A 108 -2.77 -5.54 2.46
C GLU A 108 -4.25 -5.36 2.10
N LEU A 109 -4.61 -4.25 1.44
CA LEU A 109 -5.98 -3.99 0.97
C LEU A 109 -6.54 -5.19 0.20
N LEU A 110 -5.76 -5.70 -0.77
CA LEU A 110 -6.15 -6.81 -1.63
C LEU A 110 -6.34 -8.14 -0.87
N GLY A 111 -5.77 -8.26 0.33
CA GLY A 111 -6.00 -9.40 1.21
C GLY A 111 -7.33 -9.33 1.97
N ASN A 112 -7.90 -8.12 2.12
CA ASN A 112 -9.10 -7.88 2.93
C ASN A 112 -10.35 -7.64 2.08
N VAL A 113 -10.20 -7.05 0.88
CA VAL A 113 -11.33 -6.73 0.01
C VAL A 113 -11.26 -7.47 -1.32
N ASP A 114 -12.42 -7.66 -1.95
CA ASP A 114 -12.48 -8.23 -3.29
C ASP A 114 -12.26 -7.13 -4.33
N VAL A 115 -11.24 -7.33 -5.18
CA VAL A 115 -10.91 -6.46 -6.30
C VAL A 115 -10.63 -7.37 -7.48
N GLU A 116 -11.15 -7.01 -8.64
CA GLU A 116 -10.92 -7.76 -9.87
C GLU A 116 -9.42 -8.02 -10.07
N ASN A 117 -9.07 -9.28 -10.37
CA ASN A 117 -7.69 -9.73 -10.57
C ASN A 117 -6.76 -9.57 -9.35
N ARG A 118 -7.28 -9.46 -8.11
CA ARG A 118 -6.46 -9.30 -6.89
C ARG A 118 -5.37 -10.35 -6.73
N GLU A 119 -5.64 -11.61 -7.06
CA GLU A 119 -4.63 -12.68 -7.03
C GLU A 119 -3.45 -12.37 -7.96
N GLN A 120 -3.73 -12.00 -9.21
CA GLN A 120 -2.70 -11.69 -10.20
C GLN A 120 -1.90 -10.44 -9.83
N ILE A 121 -2.56 -9.44 -9.24
CA ILE A 121 -1.89 -8.22 -8.75
C ILE A 121 -0.94 -8.57 -7.61
N LEU A 122 -1.37 -9.38 -6.65
CA LEU A 122 -0.53 -9.86 -5.55
C LEU A 122 0.67 -10.68 -6.07
N LEU A 123 0.45 -11.58 -7.03
CA LEU A 123 1.53 -12.33 -7.69
C LEU A 123 2.53 -11.40 -8.37
N ASN A 124 2.08 -10.34 -9.03
CA ASN A 124 2.97 -9.34 -9.63
C ASN A 124 3.78 -8.60 -8.56
N LEU A 125 3.16 -8.21 -7.44
CA LEU A 125 3.86 -7.56 -6.34
C LEU A 125 4.97 -8.46 -5.76
N ILE A 126 4.74 -9.78 -5.67
CA ILE A 126 5.73 -10.74 -5.18
C ILE A 126 6.89 -10.94 -6.17
N ASN A 127 6.56 -11.07 -7.47
CA ASN A 127 7.54 -11.49 -8.47
C ASN A 127 8.35 -10.33 -9.08
N ARG A 128 7.83 -9.10 -9.08
CA ARG A 128 8.40 -7.97 -9.84
C ARG A 128 9.01 -6.85 -8.99
N ASN A 129 8.86 -6.88 -7.66
CA ASN A 129 9.54 -5.93 -6.79
C ASN A 129 10.81 -6.55 -6.24
N ASP A 130 11.80 -5.74 -5.85
CA ASP A 130 12.98 -6.23 -5.12
C ASP A 130 12.82 -6.09 -3.60
N ASP A 131 11.98 -5.15 -3.17
CA ASP A 131 11.66 -4.90 -1.78
C ASP A 131 11.03 -6.13 -1.11
N LYS A 132 11.75 -6.68 -0.12
CA LYS A 132 11.36 -7.87 0.64
C LYS A 132 10.14 -7.62 1.53
N TYR A 133 9.94 -6.39 2.00
CA TYR A 133 8.78 -6.01 2.78
C TYR A 133 7.51 -6.07 1.93
N ILE A 134 7.54 -5.52 0.70
CA ILE A 134 6.42 -5.62 -0.25
C ILE A 134 6.10 -7.09 -0.55
N LYS A 135 7.12 -7.90 -0.86
CA LYS A 135 6.93 -9.35 -1.11
C LYS A 135 6.26 -10.05 0.05
N ARG A 136 6.70 -9.76 1.28
CA ARG A 136 6.14 -10.35 2.50
C ARG A 136 4.67 -10.00 2.67
N ARG A 137 4.30 -8.72 2.55
CA ARG A 137 2.90 -8.27 2.67
C ARG A 137 2.02 -8.89 1.58
N ALA A 138 2.49 -8.90 0.34
CA ALA A 138 1.76 -9.51 -0.77
C ALA A 138 1.60 -11.03 -0.62
N LEU A 139 2.61 -11.74 -0.12
CA LEU A 139 2.54 -13.18 0.12
C LEU A 139 1.55 -13.52 1.26
N LEU A 140 1.53 -12.74 2.34
CA LEU A 140 0.54 -12.89 3.41
C LEU A 140 -0.88 -12.68 2.90
N SER A 141 -1.11 -11.62 2.12
CA SER A 141 -2.41 -11.35 1.51
C SER A 141 -2.81 -12.42 0.50
N LEU A 142 -1.85 -12.92 -0.31
CA LEU A 142 -2.11 -14.04 -1.21
C LEU A 142 -2.53 -15.28 -0.42
N SER A 143 -1.96 -15.54 0.77
CA SER A 143 -2.41 -16.64 1.62
C SER A 143 -3.83 -16.47 2.15
N LYS A 144 -4.36 -15.25 2.26
CA LYS A 144 -5.77 -14.99 2.59
C LYS A 144 -6.67 -15.21 1.38
N VAL A 145 -6.21 -14.77 0.20
CA VAL A 145 -6.98 -14.80 -1.06
C VAL A 145 -7.02 -16.20 -1.69
N ASN A 146 -5.87 -16.86 -1.78
CA ASN A 146 -5.69 -18.19 -2.38
C ASN A 146 -4.51 -18.90 -1.69
N HIS A 147 -4.82 -19.59 -0.59
CA HIS A 147 -3.80 -20.28 0.20
C HIS A 147 -3.00 -21.34 -0.59
N PRO A 148 -3.62 -22.23 -1.40
CA PRO A 148 -2.85 -23.16 -2.23
C PRO A 148 -1.82 -22.48 -3.14
N LYS A 149 -2.19 -21.36 -3.78
CA LYS A 149 -1.25 -20.59 -4.61
C LYS A 149 -0.17 -19.92 -3.77
N ALA A 150 -0.52 -19.42 -2.58
CA ALA A 150 0.46 -18.86 -1.65
C ALA A 150 1.49 -19.91 -1.20
N VAL A 151 1.07 -21.16 -0.94
CA VAL A 151 1.97 -22.27 -0.60
C VAL A 151 2.96 -22.53 -1.74
N GLU A 152 2.48 -22.61 -2.99
CA GLU A 152 3.34 -22.79 -4.18
C GLU A 152 4.40 -21.67 -4.27
N VAL A 153 3.99 -20.43 -4.08
CA VAL A 153 4.89 -19.27 -4.14
C VAL A 153 5.87 -19.26 -2.95
N ALA A 154 5.41 -19.57 -1.75
CA ALA A 154 6.21 -19.60 -0.52
C ALA A 154 7.37 -20.61 -0.59
N GLN A 155 7.23 -21.71 -1.33
CA GLN A 155 8.32 -22.68 -1.53
C GLN A 155 9.62 -22.02 -2.03
N LYS A 156 9.50 -20.99 -2.88
CA LYS A 156 10.65 -20.27 -3.46
C LYS A 156 11.47 -19.51 -2.41
N PHE A 157 10.86 -19.17 -1.28
CA PHE A 157 11.44 -18.29 -0.26
C PHE A 157 11.82 -19.03 1.03
N LEU A 158 11.67 -20.35 1.11
CA LEU A 158 12.03 -21.14 2.31
C LEU A 158 13.52 -21.06 2.69
N LYS A 159 14.37 -20.66 1.75
CA LYS A 159 15.82 -20.46 1.92
C LYS A 159 16.24 -19.01 1.63
N ASP A 160 15.30 -18.06 1.60
CA ASP A 160 15.63 -16.64 1.35
C ASP A 160 16.55 -16.10 2.45
N THR A 161 17.44 -15.18 2.07
CA THR A 161 18.37 -14.52 2.98
C THR A 161 17.64 -13.54 3.90
N ASP A 162 16.51 -12.99 3.46
CA ASP A 162 15.64 -12.19 4.32
C ASP A 162 14.95 -13.08 5.37
N PRO A 163 15.24 -12.88 6.68
CA PRO A 163 14.75 -13.77 7.72
C PRO A 163 13.23 -13.75 7.87
N PHE A 164 12.59 -12.61 7.59
CA PHE A 164 11.15 -12.46 7.75
C PHE A 164 10.36 -13.09 6.61
N LEU A 165 10.81 -12.91 5.37
CA LEU A 165 10.20 -13.53 4.19
C LEU A 165 10.35 -15.06 4.27
N LYS A 166 11.51 -15.54 4.74
CA LYS A 166 11.72 -16.96 5.05
C LYS A 166 10.78 -17.46 6.14
N LEU A 167 10.60 -16.72 7.23
CA LEU A 167 9.71 -17.08 8.34
C LEU A 167 8.26 -17.20 7.86
N VAL A 168 7.73 -16.15 7.22
CA VAL A 168 6.37 -16.11 6.67
C VAL A 168 6.13 -17.27 5.70
N SER A 169 7.12 -17.58 4.86
CA SER A 169 7.02 -18.70 3.92
C SER A 169 6.93 -20.05 4.62
N LYS A 170 7.72 -20.26 5.68
CA LYS A 170 7.61 -21.46 6.52
C LYS A 170 6.25 -21.56 7.20
N GLU A 171 5.71 -20.46 7.71
CA GLU A 171 4.39 -20.44 8.34
C GLU A 171 3.28 -20.80 7.36
N ILE A 172 3.28 -20.18 6.18
CA ILE A 172 2.31 -20.45 5.12
C ILE A 172 2.35 -21.93 4.70
N THR A 173 3.54 -22.49 4.46
CA THR A 173 3.67 -23.90 4.03
C THR A 173 3.30 -24.92 5.11
N LYS A 174 3.31 -24.54 6.39
CA LYS A 174 2.93 -25.44 7.51
C LYS A 174 1.45 -25.35 7.86
N LYS A 175 0.81 -24.22 7.58
CA LYS A 175 -0.60 -24.01 7.87
C LYS A 175 -1.43 -24.99 7.04
N LYS A 176 -2.29 -25.77 7.69
CA LYS A 176 -3.27 -26.62 7.02
C LYS A 176 -4.53 -25.79 6.74
N VAL A 177 -5.14 -26.00 5.57
CA VAL A 177 -6.43 -25.39 5.15
C VAL A 177 -7.58 -26.05 5.88
#